data_AF-A0A1B1K1E2-F1
#
_entry.id   AF-A0A1B1K1E2-F1
#
_cell.length_a   1.000
_cell.length_b   1.000
_cell.length_c   1.000
_cell.angle_alpha   90.00
_cell.angle_beta   90.00
_cell.angle_gamma   90.00
#
_symmetry.space_group_name_H-M   'P 1'
#
loop_
_entity.id
_entity.type
_entity.pdbx_description
1 polymer ?
#
loop_
_entity_poly.entity_id
_entity_poly.type
_entity_poly.pdbx_seq_one_letter_code
_entity_poly.pdbx_strand_id
1 'polypeptide(L)' 'MVAAGLSNRQIADRLFVSVRTVEGHIYRACMKLDVADRNGLAQAMGTTVR' A
#
# COMPACT_ATOMS: atom_id res chain seq x y z
N MET A 1 -0.56 5.20 5.74
CA MET A 1 -0.22 3.92 5.06
C MET A 1 -1.12 3.75 3.84
N VAL A 2 -1.06 2.64 3.08
CA VAL A 2 -1.83 2.46 1.82
C VAL A 2 -3.32 2.77 2.01
N ALA A 3 -3.93 2.23 3.06
CA ALA A 3 -5.30 2.54 3.47
C ALA A 3 -5.55 4.05 3.68
N ALA A 4 -4.61 4.78 4.27
CA ALA A 4 -4.74 6.23 4.51
C ALA A 4 -4.43 7.10 3.26
N GLY A 5 -4.42 6.52 2.05
CA GLY A 5 -4.18 7.26 0.80
C GLY A 5 -2.76 7.84 0.63
N LEU A 6 -1.82 7.51 1.52
CA LEU A 6 -0.43 7.99 1.41
C LEU A 6 0.21 7.43 0.14
N SER A 7 1.09 8.20 -0.52
CA SER A 7 1.93 7.72 -1.62
C SER A 7 3.05 6.79 -1.12
N ASN A 8 3.69 6.04 -2.04
CA ASN A 8 4.85 5.20 -1.68
C ASN A 8 5.98 5.99 -1.03
N ARG A 9 6.21 7.22 -1.49
CA ARG A 9 7.23 8.12 -0.95
C ARG A 9 6.90 8.55 0.47
N GLN A 10 5.65 8.96 0.73
CA GLN A 10 5.21 9.31 2.09
C GLN A 10 5.30 8.12 3.06
N ILE A 11 5.02 6.90 2.59
CA ILE A 11 5.16 5.69 3.39
C ILE A 11 6.64 5.40 3.67
N ALA A 12 7.49 5.50 2.65
CA ALA A 12 8.93 5.31 2.75
C ALA A 12 9.55 6.27 3.76
N ASP A 13 9.22 7.56 3.67
CA ASP A 13 9.70 8.60 4.58
C ASP A 13 9.24 8.35 6.02
N ARG A 14 7.98 7.94 6.23
CA ARG A 14 7.44 7.68 7.58
C ARG A 14 8.00 6.40 8.22
N LEU A 15 8.38 5.41 7.42
CA LEU A 15 8.91 4.13 7.89
C LEU A 15 10.44 4.04 7.83
N PHE A 16 11.11 5.10 7.37
CA PHE A 16 12.58 5.14 7.20
C PHE A 16 13.11 3.99 6.33
N VAL A 17 12.39 3.66 5.26
CA VAL A 17 12.77 2.62 4.28
C VAL A 17 12.81 3.18 2.87
N SER A 18 13.36 2.44 1.92
CA SER A 18 13.33 2.85 0.51
C SER A 18 11.92 2.74 -0.09
N VAL A 19 11.63 3.56 -1.11
CA VAL A 19 10.41 3.42 -1.93
C VAL A 19 10.27 2.01 -2.51
N ARG A 20 11.39 1.40 -2.94
CA ARG A 20 11.40 0.03 -3.47
C ARG A 20 11.02 -1.02 -2.42
N THR A 21 11.39 -0.80 -1.16
CA THR A 21 10.94 -1.64 -0.05
C THR A 21 9.42 -1.57 0.09
N VAL A 22 8.85 -0.36 0.04
CA VAL A 22 7.39 -0.16 0.09
C VAL A 22 6.69 -0.86 -1.08
N GLU A 23 7.19 -0.69 -2.30
CA GLU A 23 6.65 -1.37 -3.50
C GLU A 23 6.62 -2.89 -3.33
N GLY A 24 7.72 -3.47 -2.84
CA GLY A 24 7.79 -4.92 -2.58
C GLY A 24 6.80 -5.38 -1.52
N HIS A 25 6.54 -4.58 -0.48
CA HIS A 25 5.49 -4.90 0.50
C HIS A 25 4.09 -4.81 -0.09
N ILE A 26 3.81 -3.79 -0.90
CA ILE A 26 2.51 -3.64 -1.58
C ILE A 26 2.28 -4.80 -2.53
N TYR A 27 3.27 -5.14 -3.36
CA TYR A 27 3.18 -6.28 -4.28
C TYR A 27 2.85 -7.59 -3.55
N ARG A 28 3.57 -7.90 -2.47
CA ARG A 28 3.31 -9.11 -1.67
C ARG A 28 1.94 -9.08 -0.99
N ALA A 29 1.50 -7.91 -0.53
CA ALA A 29 0.17 -7.76 0.06
C ALA A 29 -0.94 -7.94 -0.98
N CYS A 30 -0.76 -7.38 -2.19
CA CYS A 30 -1.67 -7.57 -3.32
C CYS A 30 -1.80 -9.05 -3.67
N MET A 31 -0.67 -9.76 -3.82
CA MET A 31 -0.69 -11.20 -4.08
C MET A 31 -1.35 -12.01 -2.96
N LYS A 32 -1.07 -11.67 -1.70
CA LYS A 32 -1.61 -12.41 -0.55
C LYS A 32 -3.12 -12.24 -0.39
N LEU A 33 -3.65 -11.09 -0.79
CA LEU A 33 -5.08 -10.74 -0.66
C LEU A 33 -5.85 -10.91 -1.97
N ASP A 34 -5.20 -11.45 -3.02
CA ASP A 34 -5.78 -11.64 -4.35
C ASP A 34 -6.40 -10.37 -4.93
N VAL A 35 -5.68 -9.24 -4.82
CA VAL A 35 -6.10 -7.95 -5.38
C VAL A 35 -5.15 -7.50 -6.47
N ALA A 36 -5.71 -6.94 -7.55
CA ALA A 36 -4.97 -6.59 -8.75
C ALA A 36 -3.99 -5.42 -8.57
N ASP A 37 -4.30 -4.47 -7.67
CA ASP A 37 -3.53 -3.25 -7.55
C ASP A 37 -3.60 -2.62 -6.14
N ARG A 38 -2.94 -1.46 -6.00
CA ARG A 38 -2.91 -0.65 -4.77
C ARG A 38 -4.31 -0.23 -4.32
N ASN A 39 -5.20 0.11 -5.25
CA ASN A 39 -6.54 0.58 -4.93
C ASN A 39 -7.37 -0.59 -4.38
N GLY A 40 -7.31 -1.75 -5.04
CA GLY A 40 -7.88 -2.99 -4.52
C GLY A 40 -7.34 -3.33 -3.13
N LEU A 41 -6.03 -3.15 -2.91
CA LEU A 41 -5.43 -3.30 -1.59
C LEU A 41 -5.99 -2.30 -0.57
N ALA A 42 -6.16 -1.03 -0.92
CA ALA A 42 -6.72 -0.02 -0.02
C ALA A 42 -8.19 -0.31 0.36
N GLN A 43 -8.97 -0.82 -0.60
CA GLN A 43 -10.35 -1.27 -0.39
C GLN A 43 -10.41 -2.51 0.51
N ALA A 44 -9.55 -3.51 0.26
CA ALA A 44 -9.46 -4.72 1.07
C ALA A 44 -9.05 -4.44 2.52
N MET A 45 -8.28 -3.37 2.76
CA MET A 45 -7.93 -2.89 4.10
C MET A 45 -9.06 -2.11 4.80
N GLY A 46 -10.25 -1.99 4.20
CA GLY A 46 -11.42 -1.34 4.79
C GLY A 46 -11.45 0.18 4.62
N THR A 47 -10.71 0.73 3.64
CA THR A 47 -10.75 2.18 3.41
C THR A 47 -11.86 2.54 2.44
N THR A 48 -12.98 2.98 2.98
CA THR A 48 -13.94 3.80 2.23
C THR A 48 -13.36 5.21 2.09
N VAL A 49 -12.52 5.44 1.08
CA VAL A 49 -12.30 6.81 0.60
C VAL A 49 -13.61 7.20 -0.10
N ARG A 50 -14.41 8.02 0.58
CA ARG A 50 -15.52 8.76 -0.05
C ARG A 50 -14.98 9.92 -0.86
#